data_AF-A0A432S0C6-F1
#
_entry.id   AF-A0A432S0C6-F1
#
_cell.length_a   1.000
_cell.length_b   1.000
_cell.length_c   1.000
_cell.angle_alpha   90.00
_cell.angle_beta   90.00
_cell.angle_gamma   90.00
#
_symmetry.space_group_name_H-M   'P 1'
#
loop_
_entity.id
_entity.type
_entity.pdbx_description
1 polymer ?
#
loop_
_entity_poly.entity_id
_entity_poly.type
_entity_poly.pdbx_seq_one_letter_code
_entity_poly.pdbx_strand_id
1 'polypeptide(L)'
;MKLVKLEDVNFKILKNFSIDFRKDNKILNLIVLAGVNGSGKTTLLDFINYKFDNPYKIEGKIYFEYKGELYFLQKDGYLYRTTEVSNSIEKFFAYLQGEIYLSKRDTLMKVLHYIKAKDDKSKDLKISIVRYIKKLIFEDGLAPKEAYKKLDKYLKTVFKGM
;
A
#
# COMPACT_ATOMS: atom_id res chain seq x y z
N MET A 1 -7.11 6.50 3.80
CA MET A 1 -5.97 6.53 4.72
C MET A 1 -5.08 7.68 4.29
N LYS A 2 -4.56 8.49 5.21
CA LYS A 2 -3.59 9.56 4.92
C LYS A 2 -2.38 9.43 5.84
N LEU A 3 -1.16 9.52 5.30
CA LEU A 3 0.06 9.50 6.12
C LEU A 3 0.18 10.80 6.92
N VAL A 4 0.51 10.66 8.20
CA VAL A 4 0.64 11.80 9.13
C VAL A 4 2.10 12.07 9.43
N LYS A 5 2.84 11.06 9.89
CA LYS A 5 4.23 11.21 10.31
C LYS A 5 4.94 9.87 10.22
N LEU A 6 6.25 9.90 9.96
CA LEU A 6 7.17 8.80 10.22
C LEU A 6 8.12 9.21 11.34
N GLU A 7 8.45 8.27 12.20
CA GLU A 7 9.29 8.53 13.38
C GLU A 7 10.26 7.38 13.60
N ASP A 8 11.47 7.70 14.06
CA ASP A 8 12.52 6.74 14.44
C ASP A 8 12.83 5.71 13.35
N VAL A 9 12.80 6.14 12.08
CA VAL A 9 13.01 5.24 10.94
C VAL A 9 14.48 4.85 10.84
N ASN A 10 14.73 3.55 10.96
CA ASN A 10 16.01 2.90 10.72
C ASN A 10 15.84 1.82 9.65
N PHE A 11 16.06 2.20 8.39
CA PHE A 11 15.86 1.33 7.23
C PHE A 11 16.79 1.68 6.06
N LYS A 12 17.68 0.74 5.70
CA LYS A 12 18.74 0.92 4.68
C LYS A 12 19.53 2.23 4.95
N ILE A 13 19.54 3.19 4.00
CA ILE A 13 20.23 4.48 4.11
C ILE A 13 19.54 5.48 5.05
N LEU A 14 18.25 5.29 5.35
CA LEU A 14 17.54 6.14 6.31
C LEU A 14 17.91 5.67 7.73
N LYS A 15 18.68 6.50 8.44
CA LYS A 15 19.09 6.26 9.84
C LYS A 15 18.60 7.41 10.70
N ASN A 16 17.93 7.09 11.80
CA ASN A 16 17.31 8.05 12.72
C ASN A 16 16.47 9.10 11.99
N PHE A 17 15.72 8.67 10.97
CA PHE A 17 14.97 9.56 10.11
C PHE A 17 13.54 9.74 10.63
N SER A 18 13.08 10.99 10.68
CA SER A 18 11.70 11.35 11.07
C SER A 18 11.19 12.45 10.15
N ILE A 19 9.92 12.39 9.77
CA ILE A 19 9.28 13.40 8.93
C ILE A 19 7.80 13.54 9.30
N ASP A 20 7.33 14.77 9.42
CA ASP A 20 5.91 15.09 9.60
C ASP A 20 5.33 15.57 8.26
N PHE A 21 4.23 14.97 7.85
CA PHE A 21 3.52 15.31 6.62
C PHE A 21 2.39 16.31 6.84
N ARG A 22 2.37 16.98 7.99
CA ARG A 22 1.45 18.06 8.31
C ARG A 22 2.09 19.43 8.12
N LYS A 23 1.26 20.40 7.77
CA LYS A 23 1.56 21.81 7.83
C LYS A 23 0.41 22.51 8.55
N ASP A 24 0.71 23.31 9.57
CA ASP A 24 -0.30 24.01 10.37
C ASP A 24 -1.38 23.06 10.92
N ASN A 25 -0.95 21.91 11.45
CA ASN A 25 -1.80 20.79 11.92
C ASN A 25 -2.70 20.15 10.85
N LYS A 26 -2.59 20.51 9.57
CA LYS A 26 -3.33 19.90 8.47
C LYS A 26 -2.46 18.92 7.69
N ILE A 27 -2.98 17.72 7.45
CA ILE A 27 -2.29 16.71 6.63
C ILE A 27 -2.23 17.18 5.18
N LEU A 28 -1.02 17.16 4.60
CA LEU A 28 -0.80 17.54 3.22
C LEU A 28 -1.48 16.55 2.26
N ASN A 29 -2.18 17.07 1.24
CA ASN A 29 -2.80 16.24 0.20
C ASN A 29 -1.82 15.83 -0.90
N LEU A 30 -0.71 16.56 -1.06
CA LEU A 30 0.33 16.29 -2.04
C LEU A 30 1.71 16.46 -1.39
N ILE A 31 2.57 15.46 -1.59
CA ILE A 31 3.96 15.47 -1.14
C ILE A 31 4.82 15.10 -2.35
N VAL A 32 5.85 15.90 -2.61
CA VAL A 32 6.82 15.64 -3.68
C VAL A 32 8.16 15.27 -3.04
N LEU A 33 8.70 14.10 -3.41
CA LEU A 33 10.03 13.66 -2.99
C LEU A 33 11.05 14.03 -4.07
N ALA A 34 11.83 15.08 -3.84
CA ALA A 34 12.89 15.54 -4.73
C ALA A 34 14.28 15.34 -4.11
N GLY A 35 15.33 15.28 -4.94
CA GLY A 35 16.72 15.18 -4.50
C GLY A 35 17.60 14.40 -5.48
N VAL A 36 18.92 14.44 -5.26
CA VAL A 36 19.91 13.75 -6.12
C VAL A 36 19.81 12.22 -6.07
N ASN A 37 20.44 11.53 -7.01
CA ASN A 37 20.49 10.06 -6.99
C ASN A 37 21.14 9.55 -5.70
N GLY A 38 20.62 8.42 -5.18
CA GLY A 38 21.10 7.85 -3.92
C GLY A 38 20.59 8.54 -2.65
N SER A 39 19.83 9.64 -2.74
CA SER A 39 19.34 10.40 -1.57
C SER A 39 18.28 9.70 -0.71
N GLY A 40 17.96 8.42 -0.97
CA GLY A 40 16.99 7.66 -0.17
C GLY A 40 15.51 7.83 -0.53
N LYS A 41 15.16 8.55 -1.61
CA LYS A 41 13.75 8.73 -2.05
C LYS A 41 12.99 7.40 -2.19
N THR A 42 13.55 6.45 -2.94
CA THR A 42 12.96 5.11 -3.11
C THR A 42 12.99 4.32 -1.80
N THR A 43 14.01 4.51 -0.97
CA THR A 43 14.11 3.86 0.35
C THR A 43 12.99 4.29 1.29
N LEU A 44 12.59 5.56 1.26
CA LEU A 44 11.46 6.07 2.03
C LEU A 44 10.15 5.38 1.63
N LEU A 45 9.90 5.26 0.32
CA LEU A 45 8.72 4.57 -0.20
C LEU A 45 8.76 3.06 0.11
N ASP A 46 9.92 2.43 -0.05
CA ASP A 46 10.14 1.03 0.31
C ASP A 46 9.88 0.79 1.80
N PHE A 47 10.33 1.69 2.68
CA PHE A 47 10.10 1.62 4.12
C PHE A 47 8.60 1.61 4.42
N ILE A 48 7.86 2.58 3.88
CA ILE A 48 6.41 2.69 4.09
C ILE A 48 5.72 1.40 3.66
N ASN A 49 5.98 0.93 2.44
CA ASN A 49 5.37 -0.30 1.92
C ASN A 49 5.74 -1.51 2.76
N TYR A 50 7.03 -1.70 3.03
CA TYR A 50 7.54 -2.86 3.76
C TYR A 50 7.04 -2.90 5.21
N LYS A 51 6.87 -1.74 5.86
CA LYS A 51 6.37 -1.67 7.23
C LYS A 51 4.92 -2.14 7.32
N PHE A 52 4.07 -1.80 6.35
CA PHE A 52 2.70 -2.31 6.30
C PHE A 52 2.67 -3.84 6.06
N ASP A 53 3.59 -4.38 5.25
CA ASP A 53 3.66 -5.82 4.96
C ASP A 53 4.32 -6.64 6.11
N ASN A 54 5.32 -6.08 6.77
CA ASN A 54 6.19 -6.77 7.72
C ASN A 54 6.52 -5.87 8.93
N PRO A 55 5.51 -5.47 9.73
CA PRO A 55 5.68 -4.40 10.72
C PRO A 55 6.71 -4.72 11.81
N TYR A 56 6.94 -6.02 12.08
CA TYR A 56 7.86 -6.49 13.11
C TYR A 56 9.33 -6.61 12.68
N LYS A 57 9.61 -6.52 11.38
CA LYS A 57 10.97 -6.76 10.85
C LYS A 57 11.86 -5.52 10.83
N ILE A 58 11.27 -4.33 10.93
CA ILE A 58 12.00 -3.07 10.75
C ILE A 58 11.60 -2.04 11.81
N GLU A 59 12.58 -1.22 12.19
CA GLU A 59 12.41 -0.12 13.15
C GLU A 59 11.72 1.09 12.52
N GLY A 60 11.11 1.90 13.37
CA GLY A 60 10.35 3.08 12.98
C GLY A 60 8.84 2.92 13.14
N LYS A 61 8.17 4.06 13.28
CA LYS A 61 6.73 4.19 13.43
C LYS A 61 6.13 4.87 12.21
N ILE A 62 4.96 4.40 11.78
CA ILE A 62 4.15 5.05 10.76
C ILE A 62 2.85 5.49 11.39
N TYR A 63 2.61 6.80 11.41
CA TYR A 63 1.35 7.41 11.84
C TYR A 63 0.48 7.69 10.61
N PHE A 64 -0.79 7.36 10.69
CA PHE A 64 -1.75 7.62 9.61
C PHE A 64 -3.16 7.87 10.13
N GLU A 65 -3.91 8.69 9.39
CA GLU A 65 -5.33 8.93 9.62
C GLU A 65 -6.17 7.97 8.78
N TYR A 66 -7.17 7.36 9.41
CA TYR A 66 -8.17 6.55 8.73
C TYR A 66 -9.56 6.81 9.32
N LYS A 67 -10.51 7.24 8.48
CA LYS A 67 -11.88 7.60 8.89
C LYS A 67 -11.94 8.63 10.04
N GLY A 68 -11.05 9.63 10.02
CA GLY A 68 -10.98 10.69 11.03
C GLY A 68 -10.21 10.33 12.30
N GLU A 69 -9.69 9.11 12.39
CA GLU A 69 -8.99 8.60 13.57
C GLU A 69 -7.50 8.44 13.28
N LEU A 70 -6.66 8.78 14.27
CA LEU A 70 -5.20 8.65 14.17
C LEU A 70 -4.74 7.29 14.70
N TYR A 71 -3.91 6.63 13.90
CA TYR A 71 -3.31 5.35 14.22
C TYR A 71 -1.80 5.38 14.05
N PHE A 72 -1.08 4.46 14.70
CA PHE A 72 0.31 4.17 14.36
C PHE A 72 0.67 2.68 14.40
N LEU A 73 1.68 2.34 13.59
CA LEU A 73 2.26 1.00 13.46
C LEU A 73 3.72 1.02 13.91
N GLN A 74 4.12 0.12 14.82
CA GLN A 74 5.50 0.02 15.32
C GLN A 74 6.06 -1.42 15.24
N LYS A 75 7.26 -1.64 15.79
CA LYS A 75 8.05 -2.88 15.61
C LYS A 75 7.47 -4.11 16.31
N ASP A 76 6.50 -3.98 17.18
CA ASP A 76 5.80 -5.14 17.77
C ASP A 76 4.72 -5.72 16.84
N GLY A 77 4.45 -5.07 15.71
CA GLY A 77 3.44 -5.53 14.76
C GLY A 77 2.01 -5.12 15.11
N TYR A 78 1.81 -4.41 16.23
CA TYR A 78 0.49 -3.95 16.64
C TYR A 78 0.17 -2.58 16.03
N LEU A 79 -1.13 -2.36 15.80
CA LEU A 79 -1.67 -1.05 15.45
C LEU A 79 -2.29 -0.43 16.69
N TYR A 80 -1.94 0.83 16.92
CA TYR A 80 -2.36 1.63 18.06
C TYR A 80 -3.24 2.78 17.57
N ARG A 81 -4.32 3.09 18.29
CA ARG A 81 -5.15 4.30 18.09
C ARG A 81 -4.71 5.37 19.09
N THR A 82 -4.65 6.64 18.68
CA THR A 82 -3.99 7.70 19.48
C THR A 82 -4.93 8.72 20.10
N THR A 83 -6.24 8.52 20.06
CA THR A 83 -7.19 9.37 20.81
C THR A 83 -6.76 9.38 22.27
N GLU A 84 -6.52 10.58 22.81
CA GLU A 84 -5.89 10.91 24.11
C GLU A 84 -5.85 9.74 25.10
N VAL A 85 -4.61 9.31 25.44
CA VAL A 85 -4.22 8.30 26.44
C VAL A 85 -5.41 7.62 27.15
N SER A 86 -6.09 6.70 26.47
CA SER A 86 -7.04 5.79 27.10
C SER A 86 -6.44 4.38 27.09
N ASN A 87 -6.34 3.79 28.28
CA ASN A 87 -5.81 2.46 28.60
C ASN A 87 -6.66 1.30 28.04
N SER A 88 -7.12 1.41 26.80
CA SER A 88 -7.87 0.38 26.11
C SER A 88 -7.12 0.04 24.83
N ILE A 89 -6.14 -0.86 24.99
CA ILE A 89 -5.45 -1.58 23.91
C ILE A 89 -6.51 -2.43 23.19
N GLU A 90 -7.32 -1.80 22.34
CA GLU A 90 -8.26 -2.53 21.50
C GLU A 90 -7.62 -2.90 20.17
N LYS A 91 -7.55 -4.22 20.00
CA LYS A 91 -7.00 -5.00 18.90
C LYS A 91 -7.67 -4.64 17.57
N PHE A 92 -7.25 -3.55 16.92
CA PHE A 92 -7.67 -3.25 15.55
C PHE A 92 -7.35 -4.41 14.57
N PHE A 93 -6.31 -5.20 14.85
CA PHE A 93 -6.04 -6.41 14.08
C PHE A 93 -6.89 -7.62 14.47
N ALA A 94 -7.47 -7.75 15.67
CA ALA A 94 -8.45 -8.83 15.91
C ALA A 94 -9.71 -8.66 15.03
N TYR A 95 -10.06 -7.40 14.71
CA TYR A 95 -11.09 -7.08 13.72
C TYR A 95 -10.65 -7.34 12.26
N LEU A 96 -9.34 -7.44 12.00
CA LEU A 96 -8.79 -7.81 10.68
C LEU A 96 -8.37 -9.28 10.57
N GLN A 97 -8.26 -10.00 11.69
CA GLN A 97 -7.83 -11.39 11.77
C GLN A 97 -8.99 -12.39 11.82
N GLY A 98 -10.21 -11.94 12.13
CA GLY A 98 -11.40 -12.82 12.23
C GLY A 98 -11.90 -13.37 10.89
N GLU A 99 -11.71 -12.63 9.81
CA GLU A 99 -11.81 -13.15 8.46
C GLU A 99 -10.84 -12.33 7.62
N ILE A 100 -10.15 -12.96 6.67
CA ILE A 100 -9.41 -12.28 5.60
C ILE A 100 -7.95 -11.91 5.94
N TYR A 101 -7.07 -12.91 6.10
CA TYR A 101 -5.63 -12.69 5.87
C TYR A 101 -5.28 -12.68 4.37
N LEU A 102 -6.17 -13.15 3.49
CA LEU A 102 -5.91 -13.30 2.04
C LEU A 102 -6.59 -12.24 1.15
N SER A 103 -7.77 -11.72 1.50
CA SER A 103 -8.53 -10.77 0.64
C SER A 103 -8.43 -9.28 1.01
N LYS A 104 -7.62 -8.90 2.04
CA LYS A 104 -7.41 -7.50 2.46
C LYS A 104 -6.02 -6.93 2.14
N ARG A 105 -5.06 -7.79 1.77
CA ARG A 105 -3.91 -7.38 0.93
C ARG A 105 -4.42 -6.59 -0.26
N ASP A 106 -5.50 -7.07 -0.89
CA ASP A 106 -6.16 -6.38 -1.99
C ASP A 106 -6.75 -5.01 -1.61
N THR A 107 -7.22 -4.81 -0.38
CA THR A 107 -7.90 -3.54 0.00
C THR A 107 -6.93 -2.42 0.35
N LEU A 108 -5.80 -2.72 1.01
CA LEU A 108 -4.76 -1.71 1.28
C LEU A 108 -3.93 -1.45 0.01
N MET A 109 -3.60 -2.49 -0.77
CA MET A 109 -2.93 -2.36 -2.07
C MET A 109 -3.83 -1.74 -3.15
N LYS A 110 -5.17 -1.76 -2.98
CA LYS A 110 -6.10 -0.97 -3.82
C LYS A 110 -5.94 0.54 -3.63
N VAL A 111 -5.42 0.99 -2.48
CA VAL A 111 -5.27 2.42 -2.18
C VAL A 111 -3.80 2.87 -2.27
N LEU A 112 -2.85 1.98 -1.96
CA LEU A 112 -1.41 2.22 -2.10
C LEU A 112 -0.89 1.67 -3.43
N HIS A 113 -0.85 2.52 -4.45
CA HIS A 113 -0.25 2.17 -5.74
C HIS A 113 1.25 2.47 -5.73
N TYR A 114 2.08 1.47 -5.39
CA TYR A 114 3.53 1.57 -5.53
C TYR A 114 4.00 1.00 -6.88
N ILE A 115 4.49 1.88 -7.74
CA ILE A 115 5.12 1.53 -9.03
C ILE A 115 6.62 1.77 -8.88
N LYS A 116 7.40 0.70 -8.67
CA LYS A 116 8.86 0.82 -8.67
C LYS A 116 9.35 1.12 -10.08
N ALA A 117 10.29 2.06 -10.19
CA ALA A 117 10.90 2.42 -11.47
C ALA A 117 11.68 1.28 -12.16
N LYS A 118 12.04 0.21 -11.42
CA LYS A 118 12.76 -0.97 -11.94
C LYS A 118 11.93 -2.24 -12.00
N ASP A 119 10.69 -2.23 -11.54
CA ASP A 119 9.85 -3.41 -11.71
C ASP A 119 9.43 -3.45 -13.18
N ASP A 120 10.05 -4.35 -13.94
CA ASP A 120 9.61 -4.73 -15.28
C ASP A 120 8.31 -5.54 -15.15
N LYS A 121 7.24 -4.87 -14.67
CA LYS A 121 5.90 -5.44 -14.52
C LYS A 121 5.29 -5.80 -15.88
N SER A 122 6.00 -5.64 -16.99
CA SER A 122 5.59 -6.22 -18.28
C SER A 122 5.41 -7.74 -18.16
N LYS A 123 6.27 -8.44 -17.40
CA LYS A 123 6.15 -9.88 -17.14
C LYS A 123 4.94 -10.19 -16.25
N ASP A 124 4.75 -9.46 -15.16
CA ASP A 124 3.62 -9.65 -14.24
C ASP A 124 2.27 -9.30 -14.86
N LEU A 125 2.25 -8.27 -15.73
CA LEU A 125 1.09 -7.88 -16.51
C LEU A 125 0.74 -8.97 -17.53
N LYS A 126 1.73 -9.51 -18.26
CA LYS A 126 1.53 -10.64 -19.17
C LYS A 126 0.94 -11.85 -18.43
N ILE A 127 1.50 -12.20 -17.28
CA ILE A 127 1.00 -13.32 -16.45
C ILE A 127 -0.43 -13.05 -15.98
N SER A 128 -0.73 -11.83 -15.54
CA SER A 128 -2.07 -11.43 -15.08
C SER A 128 -3.10 -11.48 -16.21
N ILE A 129 -2.75 -11.01 -17.41
CA ILE A 129 -3.60 -11.09 -18.61
C ILE A 129 -3.90 -12.56 -18.95
N VAL A 130 -2.89 -13.42 -18.97
CA VAL A 130 -3.07 -14.85 -19.27
C VAL A 130 -3.96 -15.52 -18.22
N ARG A 131 -3.75 -15.24 -16.92
CA ARG A 131 -4.61 -15.78 -15.85
C ARG A 131 -6.06 -15.34 -15.99
N TYR A 132 -6.29 -14.07 -16.31
CA TYR A 132 -7.64 -13.55 -16.53
C TYR A 132 -8.34 -14.24 -17.72
N ILE A 133 -7.64 -14.41 -18.84
CA ILE A 133 -8.20 -15.14 -20.00
C ILE A 133 -8.50 -16.60 -19.63
N LYS A 134 -7.59 -17.28 -18.93
CA LYS A 134 -7.81 -18.66 -18.47
C LYS A 134 -9.04 -18.76 -17.57
N LYS A 135 -9.21 -17.83 -16.62
CA LYS A 135 -10.41 -17.76 -15.79
C LYS A 135 -11.68 -17.64 -16.64
N LEU A 136 -11.71 -16.70 -17.59
CA LEU A 136 -12.86 -16.52 -18.46
C LEU A 136 -13.22 -17.81 -19.23
N ILE A 137 -12.22 -18.56 -19.69
CA ILE A 137 -12.44 -19.77 -20.48
C ILE A 137 -12.83 -20.97 -19.60
N PHE A 138 -12.06 -21.23 -18.54
CA PHE A 138 -12.17 -22.48 -17.77
C PHE A 138 -13.11 -22.38 -16.57
N GLU A 139 -13.28 -21.19 -15.99
CA GLU A 139 -14.20 -20.98 -14.85
C GLU A 139 -15.53 -20.41 -15.34
N ASP A 140 -15.50 -19.36 -16.17
CA ASP A 140 -16.72 -18.69 -16.64
C ASP A 140 -17.31 -19.33 -17.92
N GLY A 141 -16.67 -20.38 -18.46
CA GLY A 141 -17.17 -21.16 -19.60
C GLY A 141 -17.23 -20.41 -20.93
N LEU A 142 -16.52 -19.29 -21.08
CA LEU A 142 -16.51 -18.53 -22.33
C LEU A 142 -15.72 -19.27 -23.41
N ALA A 143 -16.25 -19.28 -24.64
CA ALA A 143 -15.47 -19.64 -25.80
C ALA A 143 -14.22 -18.72 -25.88
N PRO A 144 -13.03 -19.25 -26.24
CA PRO A 144 -11.80 -18.47 -26.26
C PRO A 144 -11.91 -17.12 -26.99
N LYS A 145 -12.58 -17.12 -28.14
CA LYS A 145 -12.83 -15.90 -28.94
C LYS A 145 -13.58 -14.82 -28.16
N GLU A 146 -14.57 -15.21 -27.36
CA GLU A 146 -15.37 -14.27 -26.55
C GLU A 146 -14.59 -13.79 -25.32
N ALA A 147 -13.75 -14.63 -24.72
CA ALA A 147 -12.84 -14.21 -23.65
C ALA A 147 -11.87 -13.11 -24.11
N TYR A 148 -11.27 -13.26 -25.30
CA TYR A 148 -10.38 -12.24 -25.88
C TYR A 148 -11.12 -10.94 -26.22
N LYS A 149 -12.34 -11.02 -26.79
CA LYS A 149 -13.17 -9.82 -27.03
C LYS A 149 -13.50 -9.07 -25.74
N LYS A 150 -13.81 -9.80 -24.66
CA LYS A 150 -14.12 -9.22 -23.35
C LYS A 150 -12.90 -8.49 -22.77
N LEU A 151 -11.71 -9.07 -22.91
CA LEU A 151 -10.46 -8.41 -22.53
C LEU A 151 -10.20 -7.15 -23.37
N ASP A 152 -10.36 -7.22 -24.69
CA ASP A 152 -10.17 -6.07 -25.58
C ASP A 152 -11.11 -4.90 -25.23
N LYS A 153 -12.39 -5.20 -24.99
CA LYS A 153 -13.37 -4.20 -24.53
C LYS A 153 -12.97 -3.57 -23.20
N TYR A 154 -12.47 -4.37 -22.26
CA TYR A 154 -11.97 -3.89 -20.98
C TYR A 154 -10.77 -2.96 -21.16
N LEU A 155 -9.75 -3.38 -21.93
CA LEU A 155 -8.56 -2.56 -22.18
C LEU A 155 -8.92 -1.24 -22.88
N LYS A 156 -9.78 -1.28 -23.90
CA LYS A 156 -10.30 -0.08 -24.56
C LYS A 156 -11.03 0.86 -23.61
N THR A 157 -11.66 0.34 -22.57
CA THR A 157 -12.32 1.17 -21.54
C THR A 157 -11.29 1.82 -20.62
N VAL A 158 -10.25 1.08 -20.21
CA VAL A 158 -9.17 1.58 -19.36
C VAL A 158 -8.37 2.69 -20.06
N PHE A 159 -8.08 2.52 -21.34
CA PHE A 159 -7.32 3.48 -22.14
C PHE A 159 -8.20 4.53 -22.83
N LYS A 160 -9.50 4.60 -22.49
CA LYS A 160 -10.39 5.59 -23.12
C LYS A 160 -10.06 6.98 -22.60
N GLY A 161 -9.43 7.81 -23.44
CA GLY A 161 -9.07 9.19 -23.12
C GLY A 161 -7.59 9.40 -22.75
N MET A 162 -6.78 8.36 -22.86
CA MET A 162 -5.34 8.50 -23.13
C MET A 162 -5.13 8.61 -24.64
#